data_AF-A0A8X8XUZ7-F1
#
_entry.id   AF-A0A8X8XUZ7-F1
#
_cell.length_a   1.000
_cell.length_b   1.000
_cell.length_c   1.000
_cell.angle_alpha   90.00
_cell.angle_beta   90.00
_cell.angle_gamma   90.00
#
_symmetry.space_group_name_H-M   'P 1'
#
loop_
_entity.id
_entity.type
_entity.pdbx_description
1 polymer ?
#
loop_
_entity_poly.entity_id
_entity_poly.type
_entity_poly.pdbx_seq_one_letter_code
_entity_poly.pdbx_strand_id
1 'polypeptide(L)'
;MTSDCDEGKFLSALAAFRCRVLYANVSYDHMVGWRTSSVRREEELVKPTNGSLDGYKHIVNVEHCPPVLSESPNFPSEAAEAKEAAQNYPSTQNTLEYHEIMEDEMIRGLQRLGWMKVDVSFHSIFWPFFAHFNIQGKNERFHNAGAGVVAHVADTIKQQDSSPCIGVSRCILTR
;
A
#
# COMPACT_ATOMS: atom_id res chain seq x y z
N MET A 1 9.80 -4.45 10.58
CA MET A 1 9.49 -4.59 9.13
C MET A 1 9.69 -3.28 8.36
N THR A 2 9.96 -2.16 9.02
CA THR A 2 10.18 -0.85 8.38
C THR A 2 11.64 -0.46 8.28
N SER A 3 12.51 -1.29 8.85
CA SER A 3 13.96 -1.22 8.84
C SER A 3 14.54 -2.60 8.53
N ASP A 4 15.78 -2.61 8.06
CA ASP A 4 16.59 -3.82 7.99
C ASP A 4 17.20 -4.10 9.37
N CYS A 5 17.28 -5.38 9.74
CA CYS A 5 17.95 -5.85 10.96
C CYS A 5 18.84 -7.06 10.65
N ASP A 6 19.55 -7.56 11.65
CA ASP A 6 20.51 -8.67 11.49
C ASP A 6 19.81 -9.97 11.09
N GLU A 7 18.55 -10.16 11.50
CA GLU A 7 17.72 -11.32 11.17
C GLU A 7 17.13 -11.25 9.75
N GLY A 8 17.14 -10.07 9.10
CA GLY A 8 16.55 -9.92 7.79
C GLY A 8 16.56 -8.50 7.24
N LYS A 9 16.80 -8.40 5.93
CA LYS A 9 16.83 -7.12 5.21
C LYS A 9 15.54 -6.87 4.45
N PHE A 10 14.44 -6.68 5.18
CA PHE A 10 13.11 -6.54 4.59
C PHE A 10 13.01 -5.35 3.63
N LEU A 11 13.48 -4.16 4.04
CA LEU A 11 13.36 -2.96 3.24
C LEU A 11 14.33 -3.01 2.05
N SER A 12 15.55 -3.53 2.24
CA SER A 12 16.47 -3.76 1.12
C SER A 12 15.94 -4.78 0.12
N ALA A 13 15.32 -5.87 0.58
CA ALA A 13 14.73 -6.87 -0.30
C ALA A 13 13.57 -6.26 -1.12
N LEU A 14 12.75 -5.43 -0.49
CA LEU A 14 11.68 -4.69 -1.16
C LEU A 14 12.24 -3.65 -2.15
N ALA A 15 13.36 -3.01 -1.81
CA ALA A 15 14.07 -2.08 -2.68
C ALA A 15 14.66 -2.76 -3.93
N ALA A 16 15.04 -4.04 -3.84
CA ALA A 16 15.62 -4.79 -4.94
C ALA A 16 14.64 -5.04 -6.11
N PHE A 17 13.34 -4.98 -5.86
CA PHE A 17 12.34 -5.05 -6.94
C PHE A 17 12.42 -3.80 -7.81
N ARG A 18 12.41 -4.00 -9.14
CA ARG A 18 12.41 -2.89 -10.10
C ARG A 18 11.14 -2.07 -10.06
N CYS A 19 10.02 -2.72 -9.78
CA CYS A 19 8.75 -2.05 -9.55
C CYS A 19 8.09 -2.57 -8.29
N ARG A 20 7.40 -1.65 -7.61
CA ARG A 20 6.57 -1.89 -6.44
C ARG A 20 5.22 -1.25 -6.70
N VAL A 21 4.17 -2.06 -6.69
CA VAL A 21 2.79 -1.63 -6.94
C VAL A 21 1.92 -2.03 -5.77
N LEU A 22 1.10 -1.11 -5.27
CA LEU A 22 0.12 -1.35 -4.22
C LEU A 22 -1.27 -1.24 -4.82
N TYR A 23 -2.12 -2.22 -4.54
CA TYR A 23 -3.54 -2.17 -4.86
C TYR A 23 -4.33 -2.00 -3.58
N ALA A 24 -5.04 -0.89 -3.44
CA ALA A 24 -5.81 -0.56 -2.25
C ALA A 24 -7.28 -0.36 -2.60
N ASN A 25 -8.18 -1.00 -1.86
CA ASN A 25 -9.61 -0.83 -2.06
C ASN A 25 -10.09 0.44 -1.34
N VAL A 26 -10.62 1.40 -2.10
CA VAL A 26 -11.17 2.66 -1.56
C VAL A 26 -12.52 2.47 -0.91
N SER A 27 -13.23 1.41 -1.28
CA SER A 27 -14.52 1.02 -0.72
C SER A 27 -14.22 0.12 0.45
N TYR A 28 -14.17 0.69 1.66
CA TYR A 28 -13.92 -0.01 2.92
C TYR A 28 -14.73 -1.32 2.97
N ASP A 29 -14.09 -2.44 2.65
CA ASP A 29 -14.64 -3.71 3.07
C ASP A 29 -14.19 -3.90 4.52
N HIS A 30 -15.06 -4.52 5.30
CA HIS A 30 -14.86 -4.72 6.73
C HIS A 30 -13.61 -5.57 7.08
N MET A 31 -12.84 -6.03 6.09
CA MET A 31 -11.67 -6.89 6.29
C MET A 31 -10.34 -6.21 5.91
N VAL A 32 -10.29 -5.37 4.88
CA VAL A 32 -9.10 -4.63 4.43
C VAL A 32 -9.50 -3.21 4.10
N GLY A 33 -9.38 -2.34 5.11
CA GLY A 33 -9.63 -0.92 4.97
C GLY A 33 -8.63 -0.24 4.05
N TRP A 34 -9.08 0.81 3.39
CA TRP A 34 -8.24 1.68 2.56
C TRP A 34 -7.04 2.25 3.32
N ARG A 35 -7.25 2.58 4.59
CA ARG A 35 -6.24 3.10 5.51
C ARG A 35 -5.06 2.14 5.70
N THR A 36 -5.30 0.84 5.84
CA THR A 36 -4.23 -0.14 6.13
C THR A 36 -3.51 -0.66 4.90
N SER A 37 -4.09 -0.53 3.70
CA SER A 37 -3.58 -1.15 2.46
C SER A 37 -2.95 -0.16 1.47
N SER A 38 -3.12 1.15 1.69
CA SER A 38 -2.69 2.18 0.73
C SER A 38 -1.29 2.73 0.97
N VAL A 39 -0.67 2.42 2.12
CA VAL A 39 0.59 3.07 2.57
C VAL A 39 0.42 4.60 2.49
N ARG A 40 -0.70 5.07 3.03
CA ARG A 40 -1.07 6.49 3.16
C ARG A 40 -1.67 6.69 4.54
N ARG A 41 -1.48 7.88 5.07
CA ARG A 41 -2.19 8.34 6.28
C ARG A 41 -3.64 8.61 5.97
N GLU A 42 -4.50 8.67 6.99
CA GLU A 42 -5.92 8.95 6.79
C GLU A 42 -6.15 10.30 6.08
N GLU A 43 -5.38 11.32 6.45
CA GLU A 43 -5.40 12.64 5.82
C GLU A 43 -4.85 12.66 4.38
N GLU A 44 -4.09 11.64 3.99
CA GLU A 44 -3.52 11.47 2.64
C GLU A 44 -4.46 10.69 1.70
N LEU A 45 -5.57 10.14 2.22
CA LEU A 45 -6.53 9.39 1.41
C LEU A 45 -7.31 10.35 0.50
N VAL A 46 -7.04 10.28 -0.80
CA VAL A 46 -7.76 11.02 -1.85
C VAL A 46 -9.22 10.60 -1.84
N LYS A 47 -10.20 11.51 -1.88
CA LYS A 47 -11.62 11.08 -1.95
C LYS A 47 -11.90 10.28 -3.23
N PRO A 48 -12.63 9.15 -3.15
CA PRO A 48 -12.92 8.34 -4.33
C PRO A 48 -13.68 9.16 -5.35
N THR A 49 -13.19 9.21 -6.58
CA THR A 49 -13.96 9.71 -7.71
C THR A 49 -14.85 8.58 -8.24
N ASN A 50 -16.05 8.91 -8.73
CA ASN A 50 -16.97 7.94 -9.32
C ASN A 50 -16.55 7.48 -10.74
N GLY A 51 -15.35 7.87 -11.20
CA GLY A 51 -14.87 7.61 -12.56
C GLY A 51 -13.92 6.42 -12.61
N SER A 52 -13.91 5.70 -13.72
CA SER A 52 -12.91 4.68 -14.05
C SER A 52 -11.78 5.30 -14.87
N LEU A 53 -10.53 4.94 -14.59
CA LEU A 53 -9.35 5.34 -15.37
C LEU A 53 -8.96 4.28 -16.40
N ASP A 54 -8.36 4.74 -17.50
CA ASP A 54 -7.63 3.93 -18.49
C ASP A 54 -8.37 2.71 -19.06
N GLY A 55 -9.70 2.79 -19.13
CA GLY A 55 -10.55 1.69 -19.64
C GLY A 55 -10.78 0.55 -18.65
N TYR A 56 -10.20 0.62 -17.44
CA TYR A 56 -10.40 -0.36 -16.37
C TYR A 56 -11.51 0.11 -15.43
N LYS A 57 -12.68 -0.52 -15.56
CA LYS A 57 -13.92 -0.16 -14.84
C LYS A 57 -13.77 0.07 -13.32
N HIS A 58 -12.84 -0.64 -12.67
CA HIS A 58 -12.70 -0.64 -11.21
C HIS A 58 -11.42 0.05 -10.71
N ILE A 59 -10.60 0.59 -11.60
CA ILE A 59 -9.42 1.38 -11.24
C ILE A 59 -9.85 2.84 -11.22
N VAL A 60 -9.76 3.49 -10.05
CA VAL A 60 -10.24 4.87 -9.87
C VAL A 60 -9.13 5.90 -9.79
N ASN A 61 -7.94 5.47 -9.34
CA ASN A 61 -6.76 6.32 -9.28
C ASN A 61 -5.49 5.48 -9.45
N VAL A 62 -4.52 6.01 -10.20
CA VAL A 62 -3.17 5.45 -10.32
C VAL A 62 -2.20 6.59 -10.10
N GLU A 63 -1.37 6.47 -9.08
CA GLU A 63 -0.44 7.51 -8.65
C GLU A 63 0.97 6.94 -8.55
N HIS A 64 1.95 7.64 -9.14
CA HIS A 64 3.36 7.30 -8.96
C HIS A 64 3.97 8.18 -7.86
N CYS A 65 4.23 7.59 -6.70
CA CYS A 65 4.82 8.27 -5.56
C CYS A 65 6.33 8.01 -5.52
N PRO A 66 7.19 9.04 -5.63
CA PRO A 66 8.62 8.86 -5.46
C PRO A 66 8.98 8.52 -4.01
N PRO A 67 10.17 7.95 -3.76
CA PRO A 67 10.72 7.78 -2.42
C PRO A 67 10.66 9.08 -1.59
N VAL A 68 10.11 8.99 -0.37
CA VAL A 68 10.18 10.08 0.60
C VAL A 68 11.51 9.99 1.34
N LEU A 69 12.30 11.06 1.28
CA LEU A 69 13.52 11.17 2.07
C LEU A 69 13.13 11.42 3.53
N SER A 70 13.21 10.39 4.36
CA SER A 70 13.07 10.51 5.81
C SER A 70 14.35 10.04 6.49
N GLU A 71 14.68 10.62 7.66
CA GLU A 71 15.77 10.13 8.50
C GLU A 71 15.55 8.66 8.90
N SER A 72 16.63 7.90 9.08
CA SER A 72 16.59 6.46 9.39
C SER A 72 15.71 6.17 10.61
N PRO A 73 14.86 5.11 10.64
CA PRO A 73 13.98 4.89 11.75
C PRO A 73 14.79 4.08 12.76
N ASN A 74 15.51 4.77 13.63
CA ASN A 74 15.70 4.14 14.92
C ASN A 74 14.28 4.00 15.45
N PHE A 75 13.81 2.75 15.59
CA PHE A 75 12.49 2.45 16.13
C PHE A 75 12.30 3.36 17.35
N PRO A 76 11.39 4.35 17.31
CA PRO A 76 11.40 5.38 18.33
C PRO A 76 11.18 4.73 19.67
N SER A 77 11.88 5.22 20.71
CA SER A 77 11.66 4.81 22.11
C SER A 77 10.15 4.79 22.41
N GLU A 78 9.42 5.76 21.85
CA GLU A 78 7.98 5.94 21.93
C GLU A 78 7.15 4.72 21.47
N ALA A 79 7.50 4.04 20.37
CA ALA A 79 6.75 2.88 19.90
C ALA A 79 6.95 1.65 20.81
N ALA A 80 8.17 1.51 21.37
CA ALA A 80 8.47 0.46 22.33
C ALA A 80 7.80 0.74 23.68
N GLU A 81 7.81 1.99 24.14
CA GLU A 81 7.15 2.46 25.35
C GLU A 81 5.62 2.33 25.25
N ALA A 82 5.01 2.73 24.13
CA ALA A 82 3.57 2.58 23.91
C ALA A 82 3.15 1.11 23.87
N LYS A 83 3.98 0.24 23.27
CA LYS A 83 3.77 -1.21 23.30
C LYS A 83 3.81 -1.76 24.72
N GLU A 84 4.83 -1.38 25.48
CA GLU A 84 4.99 -1.80 26.87
C GLU A 84 3.83 -1.30 27.75
N ALA A 85 3.40 -0.05 27.57
CA ALA A 85 2.24 0.52 28.27
C ALA A 85 0.94 -0.23 27.94
N ALA A 86 0.69 -0.55 26.67
CA ALA A 86 -0.48 -1.31 26.24
C ALA A 86 -0.45 -2.77 26.77
N GLN A 87 0.73 -3.36 26.94
CA GLN A 87 0.89 -4.71 27.50
C GLN A 87 0.77 -4.76 29.02
N ASN A 88 1.34 -3.78 29.73
CA ASN A 88 1.32 -3.72 31.18
C ASN A 88 -0.05 -3.27 31.73
N TYR A 89 -0.71 -2.32 31.07
CA TYR A 89 -2.04 -1.84 31.44
C TYR A 89 -2.92 -1.64 30.20
N PRO A 90 -3.55 -2.72 29.68
CA PRO A 90 -4.37 -2.64 28.50
C PRO A 90 -5.61 -1.78 28.75
N SER A 91 -5.65 -0.63 28.10
CA SER A 91 -6.81 0.25 28.03
C SER A 91 -7.12 0.54 26.56
N THR A 92 -8.37 0.91 26.26
CA THR A 92 -8.76 1.31 24.89
C THR A 92 -7.85 2.44 24.38
N GLN A 93 -7.53 3.41 25.24
CA GLN A 93 -6.70 4.55 24.88
C GLN A 93 -5.26 4.15 24.56
N ASN A 94 -4.61 3.40 25.45
CA ASN A 94 -3.21 2.98 25.27
C ASN A 94 -3.06 2.04 24.06
N THR A 95 -4.08 1.22 23.80
CA THR A 95 -4.11 0.32 22.64
C THR A 95 -4.23 1.11 21.34
N LEU A 96 -5.11 2.11 21.29
CA LEU A 96 -5.25 2.99 20.12
C LEU A 96 -3.97 3.79 19.84
N GLU A 97 -3.39 4.40 20.88
CA GLU A 97 -2.14 5.16 20.78
C GLU A 97 -0.99 4.28 20.24
N TYR A 98 -0.83 3.07 20.77
CA TYR A 98 0.12 2.09 20.24
C TYR A 98 -0.13 1.77 18.76
N HIS A 99 -1.39 1.56 18.36
CA HIS A 99 -1.72 1.27 16.97
C HIS A 99 -1.43 2.44 16.04
N GLU A 100 -1.72 3.67 16.45
CA GLU A 100 -1.45 4.88 15.66
C GLU A 100 0.06 5.10 15.48
N ILE A 101 0.85 4.98 16.54
CA ILE A 101 2.32 5.09 16.47
C ILE A 101 2.90 4.00 15.55
N MET A 102 2.42 2.76 15.68
CA MET A 102 2.86 1.66 14.82
C MET A 102 2.48 1.85 13.35
N GLU A 103 1.27 2.33 13.08
CA GLU A 103 0.80 2.64 11.72
C GLU A 103 1.66 3.73 11.09
N ASP A 104 1.93 4.81 11.84
CA ASP A 104 2.77 5.93 11.43
C ASP A 104 4.18 5.45 11.03
N GLU A 105 4.82 4.65 11.89
CA GLU A 105 6.14 4.07 11.63
C GLU A 105 6.14 3.15 10.40
N MET A 106 5.08 2.37 10.21
CA MET A 106 4.89 1.54 9.03
C MET A 106 4.82 2.37 7.75
N ILE A 107 4.01 3.42 7.75
CA ILE A 107 3.85 4.31 6.61
C ILE A 107 5.17 5.01 6.31
N ARG A 108 5.84 5.63 7.30
CA ARG A 108 7.12 6.32 7.11
C ARG A 108 8.21 5.40 6.58
N GLY A 109 8.32 4.19 7.12
CA GLY A 109 9.33 3.22 6.70
C GLY A 109 9.12 2.78 5.25
N LEU A 110 7.89 2.42 4.89
CA LEU A 110 7.57 1.95 3.54
C LEU A 110 7.66 3.07 2.49
N GLN A 111 7.27 4.31 2.82
CA GLN A 111 7.31 5.45 1.91
C GLN A 111 8.73 5.88 1.49
N ARG A 112 9.78 5.35 2.12
CA ARG A 112 11.18 5.53 1.67
C ARG A 112 11.51 4.85 0.36
N LEU A 113 10.64 3.95 -0.09
CA LEU A 113 10.70 3.37 -1.41
C LEU A 113 9.68 4.05 -2.31
N GLY A 114 9.96 4.08 -3.61
CA GLY A 114 9.01 4.55 -4.59
C GLY A 114 7.94 3.50 -4.85
N TRP A 115 6.68 3.94 -4.98
CA TRP A 115 5.51 3.09 -5.15
C TRP A 115 4.63 3.59 -6.30
N MET A 116 4.07 2.65 -7.05
CA MET A 116 2.87 2.92 -7.83
C MET A 116 1.65 2.52 -7.00
N LYS A 117 0.82 3.48 -6.61
CA LYS A 117 -0.37 3.26 -5.79
C LYS A 117 -1.58 3.23 -6.70
N VAL A 118 -2.30 2.12 -6.69
CA VAL A 118 -3.47 1.86 -7.50
C VAL A 118 -4.67 1.72 -6.57
N ASP A 119 -5.59 2.66 -6.68
CA ASP A 119 -6.82 2.68 -5.91
C ASP A 119 -7.93 1.99 -6.71
N VAL A 120 -8.56 0.97 -6.11
CA VAL A 120 -9.65 0.19 -6.72
C VAL A 120 -10.97 0.46 -6.03
N SER A 121 -12.06 0.48 -6.80
CA SER A 121 -13.41 0.73 -6.32
C SER A 121 -14.41 -0.26 -6.90
N PHE A 122 -15.18 -0.88 -6.01
CA PHE A 122 -16.22 -1.84 -6.37
C PHE A 122 -17.64 -1.31 -6.10
N HIS A 123 -17.79 0.00 -5.88
CA HIS A 123 -19.06 0.67 -5.55
C HIS A 123 -20.21 0.40 -6.54
N SER A 124 -19.93 -0.01 -7.78
CA SER A 124 -20.93 -0.34 -8.82
C SER A 124 -21.39 -1.80 -8.82
N ILE A 125 -20.87 -2.65 -7.93
CA ILE A 125 -21.23 -4.07 -7.84
C ILE A 125 -22.24 -4.25 -6.72
N PHE A 126 -23.26 -5.06 -7.00
CA PHE A 126 -24.46 -5.19 -6.18
C PHE A 126 -24.22 -5.50 -4.70
N TRP A 127 -23.05 -6.05 -4.33
CA TRP A 127 -22.61 -6.24 -2.94
C TRP A 127 -21.14 -5.83 -2.74
N PRO A 128 -20.85 -4.64 -2.18
CA PRO A 128 -19.49 -4.16 -1.91
C PRO A 128 -18.76 -4.92 -0.79
N PHE A 129 -19.46 -5.77 -0.03
CA PHE A 129 -18.90 -6.56 1.07
C PHE A 129 -18.05 -7.78 0.63
N PHE A 130 -17.99 -8.08 -0.67
CA PHE A 130 -17.36 -9.30 -1.22
C PHE A 130 -16.15 -9.03 -2.14
N ALA A 131 -15.48 -7.88 -2.03
CA ALA A 131 -14.28 -7.60 -2.83
C ALA A 131 -13.24 -8.73 -2.74
N HIS A 132 -13.13 -9.38 -1.58
CA HIS A 132 -12.25 -10.53 -1.34
C HIS A 132 -12.66 -11.81 -2.09
N PHE A 133 -13.96 -12.06 -2.25
CA PHE A 133 -14.45 -13.18 -3.06
C PHE A 133 -14.28 -12.94 -4.55
N ASN A 134 -14.35 -11.68 -5.00
CA ASN A 134 -14.19 -11.31 -6.40
C ASN A 134 -12.76 -11.47 -6.93
N ILE A 135 -11.75 -11.51 -6.06
CA ILE A 135 -10.34 -11.68 -6.45
C ILE A 135 -9.94 -13.18 -6.53
N GLN A 136 -10.67 -14.09 -5.86
CA GLN A 136 -10.32 -15.53 -5.83
C GLN A 136 -10.89 -16.37 -6.99
N GLY A 137 -11.62 -15.79 -7.94
CA GLY A 137 -11.87 -16.41 -9.26
C GLY A 137 -12.54 -17.80 -9.26
N LYS A 138 -13.46 -18.11 -8.32
CA LYS A 138 -14.07 -19.46 -8.23
C LYS A 138 -15.42 -19.64 -8.95
N ASN A 139 -16.02 -18.60 -9.55
CA ASN A 139 -17.32 -18.66 -10.25
C ASN A 139 -17.48 -17.54 -11.31
N GLU A 140 -17.60 -17.90 -12.59
CA GLU A 140 -17.62 -16.97 -13.75
C GLU A 140 -18.74 -15.92 -13.73
N ARG A 141 -19.90 -16.22 -13.12
CA ARG A 141 -21.09 -15.36 -13.20
C ARG A 141 -21.14 -14.22 -12.19
N PHE A 142 -20.38 -14.30 -11.09
CA PHE A 142 -20.45 -13.33 -9.98
C PHE A 142 -19.13 -12.57 -9.73
N HIS A 143 -18.01 -13.00 -10.31
CA HIS A 143 -16.66 -12.47 -10.00
C HIS A 143 -15.97 -11.68 -11.12
N ASN A 144 -16.68 -11.33 -12.19
CA ASN A 144 -16.09 -10.53 -13.30
C ASN A 144 -15.72 -9.08 -12.87
N ALA A 145 -16.21 -8.63 -11.72
CA ALA A 145 -15.79 -7.39 -11.08
C ALA A 145 -14.27 -7.24 -10.93
N GLY A 146 -13.58 -8.33 -10.56
CA GLY A 146 -12.13 -8.30 -10.34
C GLY A 146 -11.30 -8.40 -11.63
N ALA A 147 -11.90 -8.82 -12.75
CA ALA A 147 -11.19 -9.10 -14.00
C ALA A 147 -10.47 -7.86 -14.55
N GLY A 148 -11.08 -6.68 -14.41
CA GLY A 148 -10.43 -5.42 -14.79
C GLY A 148 -9.17 -5.13 -13.97
N VAL A 149 -9.17 -5.44 -12.67
CA VAL A 149 -7.99 -5.25 -11.81
C VAL A 149 -6.89 -6.25 -12.18
N VAL A 150 -7.24 -7.51 -12.43
CA VAL A 150 -6.29 -8.54 -12.87
C VAL A 150 -5.67 -8.20 -14.23
N ALA A 151 -6.48 -7.70 -15.17
CA ALA A 151 -6.00 -7.23 -16.46
C ALA A 151 -5.02 -6.06 -16.30
N HIS A 152 -5.35 -5.08 -15.44
CA HIS A 152 -4.45 -3.97 -15.12
C HIS A 152 -3.13 -4.46 -14.52
N VAL A 153 -3.15 -5.44 -13.62
CA VAL A 153 -1.94 -6.06 -13.07
C VAL A 153 -1.10 -6.71 -14.18
N ALA A 154 -1.73 -7.51 -15.05
CA ALA A 154 -1.02 -8.21 -16.12
C ALA A 154 -0.38 -7.23 -17.12
N ASP A 155 -1.11 -6.19 -17.51
CA ASP A 155 -0.60 -5.19 -18.43
C ASP A 155 0.45 -4.29 -17.78
N THR A 156 0.30 -3.97 -16.49
CA THR A 156 1.36 -3.32 -15.70
C THR A 156 2.65 -4.13 -15.77
N ILE A 157 2.60 -5.44 -15.52
CA ILE A 157 3.79 -6.33 -15.55
C ILE A 157 4.43 -6.34 -16.94
N LYS A 158 3.63 -6.53 -18.00
CA LYS A 158 4.13 -6.53 -19.39
C LYS A 158 4.80 -5.20 -19.77
N GLN A 159 4.24 -4.08 -19.33
CA GLN A 159 4.82 -2.76 -19.60
C GLN A 159 6.22 -2.63 -18.99
N GLN A 160 6.49 -3.25 -17.84
CA GLN A 160 7.81 -3.22 -17.20
C GLN A 160 8.85 -4.06 -17.93
N ASP A 161 8.43 -5.13 -18.61
CA ASP A 161 9.33 -5.92 -19.45
C ASP A 161 9.71 -5.17 -20.74
N SER A 162 8.81 -4.30 -21.22
CA SER A 162 8.98 -3.55 -22.47
C SER A 162 9.66 -2.18 -22.33
N SER A 163 9.71 -1.61 -21.12
CA SER A 163 10.31 -0.29 -20.85
C SER A 163 11.42 -0.40 -19.81
N PRO A 164 12.60 0.20 -20.02
CA PRO A 164 13.55 0.37 -18.93
C PRO A 164 12.90 1.31 -17.92
N CYS A 165 12.42 0.76 -16.80
CA CYS A 165 11.99 1.57 -15.66
C CYS A 165 13.10 2.59 -15.39
N ILE A 166 12.72 3.87 -15.28
CA ILE A 166 13.63 4.98 -14.98
C ILE A 166 14.33 4.63 -13.67
N GLY A 167 15.49 4.00 -13.84
CA GLY A 167 16.31 3.48 -12.78
C GLY A 167 17.28 4.56 -12.38
N VAL A 168 17.18 4.95 -11.12
CA VAL A 168 18.30 5.41 -10.30
C VAL A 168 19.00 6.64 -10.87
N SER A 169 18.69 7.80 -10.29
CA SER A 169 19.57 8.97 -10.35
C SER A 169 21.01 8.53 -10.07
N ARG A 170 21.82 8.45 -11.13
CA ARG A 170 23.27 8.38 -11.01
C ARG A 170 23.68 9.64 -10.26
N CYS A 171 24.10 9.50 -9.00
CA CYS A 171 24.95 10.50 -8.37
C CYS A 171 26.20 10.64 -9.24
N ILE A 172 26.24 11.70 -10.05
CA ILE A 172 27.47 12.16 -10.68
C ILE A 172 28.27 12.83 -9.56
N LEU A 173 29.16 12.06 -8.93
CA LEU A 173 30.30 12.64 -8.22
C LEU A 173 31.20 13.27 -9.28
N THR A 174 31.19 14.59 -9.37
CA THR A 174 32.30 15.35 -9.96
C THR A 174 33.24 15.74 -8.83
N ARG A 175 34.49 15.28 -8.97
CA ARG A 175 35.65 15.80 -8.22
C ARG A 175 36.00 17.19 -8.72
#